data_AF-X6NCV4-F1
#
_entry.id   AF-X6NCV4-F1
#
_cell.length_a   1.000
_cell.length_b   1.000
_cell.length_c   1.000
_cell.angle_alpha   90.00
_cell.angle_beta   90.00
_cell.angle_gamma   90.00
#
_symmetry.space_group_name_H-M   'P 1'
#
loop_
_entity.id
_entity.type
_entity.pdbx_description
1 polymer ?
#
loop_
_entity_poly.entity_id
_entity_poly.type
_entity_poly.pdbx_seq_one_letter_code
_entity_poly.pdbx_strand_id
1 'polypeptide(L)'
;MNNPKQGDDEKDEASAITKANESNTNNVTDMSSRTQPISAKVWCCQICTFAENPYTVPVCIVCGALPTRTNPTIVEMPEFLSNDDLPSIDDTPILREESNIDDIFEPNFLRQATVDVYQMLENKLQKAVVEKQERESALEATLKKDEKDEKKKEQQTDKDKTEKNAVFVVEDISEVDHSKITQELSKIDNKEGLINHLRASCQRVETRLAHHEEQVTRLRKELIEIALQYREDKALWKRYAVLELQETCELFYKAQMRYYHTLIDVEIKYAETCSVKSGKLRKSETQISEHYTAWSLEDVQLSVAQAIEVAYSIRLSKETIDKQAQLKLLQKYDILKQQFGMSHVDMHQRTREVINYLTDIITAKRNYDSHNTQNSQAGGDRLGDMDAFVQNVLDEKNDGEAKEGILCKKFVEKLAKNMKNISLEEIFEFIEELLQHFSNESFHISKAFPDKDLTEVQLLVKVLIYTCIFAYVPVVRDALNLCLNADRGKQEYKQLKKVKKYAYFISKIDKHIKINKRIGALLFSKKKKIRKIIDTF
;
A
#
# COMPACT_ATOMS: atom_id res chain seq x y z
N MET A 1 -0.82 23.78 -71.50
CA MET A 1 -1.95 24.70 -71.74
C MET A 1 -2.51 25.13 -70.39
N ASN A 2 -2.48 26.45 -70.15
CA ASN A 2 -3.28 27.28 -69.23
C ASN A 2 -3.73 26.75 -67.83
N ASN A 3 -3.15 27.41 -66.81
CA ASN A 3 -3.69 27.84 -65.49
C ASN A 3 -5.20 28.25 -65.46
N PRO A 4 -5.79 28.69 -64.32
CA PRO A 4 -5.67 28.34 -62.88
C PRO A 4 -7.05 28.34 -62.14
N LYS A 5 -7.07 28.11 -60.80
CA LYS A 5 -7.89 28.78 -59.72
C LYS A 5 -7.99 27.86 -58.49
N GLN A 6 -7.45 28.23 -57.31
CA GLN A 6 -8.01 29.11 -56.26
C GLN A 6 -9.29 28.58 -55.59
N GLY A 7 -9.27 28.48 -54.26
CA GLY A 7 -10.46 28.33 -53.41
C GLY A 7 -10.19 27.71 -52.06
N ASP A 8 -9.92 28.56 -51.06
CA ASP A 8 -10.00 28.29 -49.62
C ASP A 8 -11.41 27.80 -49.22
N ASP A 9 -11.52 27.04 -48.13
CA ASP A 9 -12.46 27.36 -47.04
C ASP A 9 -12.31 26.38 -45.86
N GLU A 10 -11.81 26.93 -44.76
CA GLU A 10 -11.69 26.39 -43.42
C GLU A 10 -12.81 27.04 -42.57
N LYS A 11 -13.77 26.24 -42.09
CA LYS A 11 -14.92 26.58 -41.20
C LYS A 11 -15.52 25.22 -40.77
N ASP A 12 -15.90 24.89 -39.54
CA ASP A 12 -16.52 25.61 -38.44
C ASP A 12 -16.30 24.83 -37.13
N GLU A 13 -15.95 25.49 -36.01
CA GLU A 13 -16.33 24.99 -34.68
C GLU A 13 -16.36 26.13 -33.64
N ALA A 14 -17.45 26.91 -33.67
CA ALA A 14 -17.81 27.82 -32.58
C ALA A 14 -19.34 28.07 -32.58
N SER A 15 -20.09 27.29 -31.80
CA SER A 15 -21.43 27.70 -31.31
C SER A 15 -21.96 26.70 -30.28
N ALA A 16 -22.09 27.13 -29.02
CA ALA A 16 -23.20 26.76 -28.13
C ALA A 16 -23.05 27.36 -26.72
N ILE A 17 -23.49 28.62 -26.53
CA ILE A 17 -24.03 29.09 -25.24
C ILE A 17 -25.18 30.06 -25.53
N THR A 18 -26.42 29.65 -25.28
CA THR A 18 -27.41 30.37 -24.43
C THR A 18 -28.76 29.65 -24.44
N LYS A 19 -29.29 29.36 -23.25
CA LYS A 19 -30.64 29.73 -22.78
C LYS A 19 -30.93 29.06 -21.43
N ALA A 20 -31.10 29.86 -20.38
CA ALA A 20 -32.31 29.90 -19.53
C ALA A 20 -32.00 30.54 -18.17
N ASN A 21 -32.51 31.76 -17.98
CA ASN A 21 -32.78 32.43 -16.70
C ASN A 21 -34.31 32.33 -16.50
N GLU A 22 -34.81 31.90 -15.34
CA GLU A 22 -35.54 32.67 -14.30
C GLU A 22 -36.77 31.79 -13.93
N SER A 23 -37.29 31.61 -12.71
CA SER A 23 -37.43 32.48 -11.53
C SER A 23 -37.77 31.63 -10.27
N ASN A 24 -37.67 32.27 -9.09
CA ASN A 24 -38.59 32.25 -7.93
C ASN A 24 -38.08 31.85 -6.52
N THR A 25 -37.72 32.90 -5.76
CA THR A 25 -38.20 33.34 -4.43
C THR A 25 -38.22 32.40 -3.20
N ASN A 26 -37.41 32.81 -2.22
CA ASN A 26 -37.62 32.97 -0.76
C ASN A 26 -38.27 31.84 0.07
N ASN A 27 -37.50 31.30 1.03
CA ASN A 27 -37.84 31.41 2.46
C ASN A 27 -36.63 31.07 3.36
N VAL A 28 -36.43 31.93 4.37
CA VAL A 28 -35.50 31.77 5.48
C VAL A 28 -36.24 31.04 6.61
N THR A 29 -35.72 29.90 7.03
CA THR A 29 -36.04 29.31 8.33
C THR A 29 -34.78 28.70 8.94
N ASP A 30 -34.38 29.30 10.04
CA ASP A 30 -33.37 28.87 11.00
C ASP A 30 -33.81 27.55 11.64
N MET A 31 -33.01 26.49 11.48
CA MET A 31 -33.20 25.18 12.11
C MET A 31 -31.83 24.61 12.49
N SER A 32 -31.57 24.70 13.79
CA SER A 32 -30.46 24.11 14.53
C SER A 32 -30.22 22.65 14.14
N SER A 33 -29.07 22.37 13.54
CA SER A 33 -28.60 21.03 13.20
C SER A 33 -28.09 20.29 14.45
N ARG A 34 -29.01 19.77 15.25
CA ARG A 34 -28.72 18.60 16.11
C ARG A 34 -28.51 17.39 15.19
N THR A 35 -27.25 17.10 14.87
CA THR A 35 -26.85 15.87 14.20
C THR A 35 -27.14 14.71 15.16
N GLN A 36 -28.25 14.01 14.96
CA GLN A 36 -28.43 12.70 15.59
C GLN A 36 -27.33 11.75 15.07
N PRO A 37 -26.72 10.92 15.93
CA PRO A 37 -25.77 9.93 15.47
C PRO A 37 -26.51 8.93 14.57
N ILE A 38 -26.12 8.89 13.30
CA ILE A 38 -26.60 7.88 12.35
C ILE A 38 -26.10 6.54 12.89
N SER A 39 -27.00 5.71 13.45
CA SER A 39 -26.67 4.35 13.85
C SER A 39 -26.24 3.57 12.62
N ALA A 40 -24.93 3.37 12.49
CA ALA A 40 -24.37 2.67 11.35
C ALA A 40 -24.79 1.20 11.42
N LYS A 41 -25.60 0.75 10.46
CA LYS A 41 -25.97 -0.66 10.34
C LYS A 41 -24.69 -1.46 10.08
N VAL A 42 -24.35 -2.35 11.01
CA VAL A 42 -23.20 -3.26 10.95
C VAL A 42 -23.66 -4.71 11.01
N TRP A 43 -22.88 -5.63 10.44
CA TRP A 43 -23.15 -7.07 10.45
C TRP A 43 -21.98 -7.85 11.05
N CYS A 44 -22.30 -8.96 11.73
CA CYS A 44 -21.31 -9.81 12.38
C CYS A 44 -20.84 -10.94 11.49
N CYS A 45 -19.52 -11.10 11.39
CA CYS A 45 -18.90 -12.16 10.62
C CYS A 45 -19.04 -13.50 11.36
N GLN A 46 -19.71 -14.48 10.75
CA GLN A 46 -19.85 -15.81 11.37
C GLN A 46 -18.55 -16.62 11.45
N ILE A 47 -17.52 -16.26 10.67
CA ILE A 47 -16.23 -16.99 10.68
C ILE A 47 -15.33 -16.49 11.80
N CYS A 48 -15.15 -15.17 11.94
CA CYS A 48 -14.23 -14.59 12.92
C CYS A 48 -14.92 -13.84 14.05
N THR A 49 -16.27 -13.83 14.08
CA THR A 49 -17.14 -13.16 15.08
C THR A 49 -16.99 -11.63 15.15
N PHE A 50 -16.25 -11.02 14.23
CA PHE A 50 -16.09 -9.57 14.16
C PHE A 50 -17.42 -8.88 13.82
N ALA A 51 -17.93 -8.04 14.73
CA ALA A 51 -19.30 -7.53 14.73
C ALA A 51 -19.50 -6.16 14.04
N GLU A 52 -18.42 -5.48 13.64
CA GLU A 52 -18.46 -4.09 13.17
C GLU A 52 -18.30 -3.96 11.64
N ASN A 53 -18.71 -4.96 10.86
CA ASN A 53 -18.60 -4.84 9.40
C ASN A 53 -19.70 -3.91 8.89
N PRO A 54 -19.38 -2.78 8.22
CA PRO A 54 -20.43 -1.92 7.67
C PRO A 54 -21.24 -2.67 6.62
N TYR A 55 -22.56 -2.46 6.56
CA TYR A 55 -23.41 -3.08 5.53
C TYR A 55 -23.02 -2.71 4.09
N THR A 56 -22.33 -1.59 3.89
CA THR A 56 -21.78 -1.18 2.59
C THR A 56 -20.58 -2.03 2.16
N VAL A 57 -19.97 -2.77 3.09
CA VAL A 57 -18.83 -3.64 2.82
C VAL A 57 -19.34 -5.09 2.67
N PRO A 58 -19.23 -5.69 1.49
CA PRO A 58 -19.81 -6.99 1.19
C PRO A 58 -19.02 -8.17 1.80
N VAL A 59 -17.89 -7.91 2.46
CA VAL A 59 -17.01 -8.92 3.07
C VAL A 59 -16.56 -8.47 4.45
N CYS A 60 -16.23 -9.41 5.33
CA CYS A 60 -15.71 -9.08 6.64
C CYS A 60 -14.36 -8.39 6.50
N ILE A 61 -14.18 -7.23 7.15
CA ILE A 61 -12.94 -6.44 7.04
C ILE A 61 -11.73 -7.14 7.67
N VAL A 62 -11.97 -8.10 8.57
CA VAL A 62 -10.90 -8.83 9.28
C VAL A 62 -10.47 -10.08 8.50
N CYS A 63 -11.41 -10.90 8.04
CA CYS A 63 -11.10 -12.21 7.47
C CYS A 63 -11.56 -12.41 6.02
N GLY A 64 -12.22 -11.42 5.41
CA GLY A 64 -12.70 -11.48 4.01
C GLY A 64 -13.90 -12.39 3.76
N ALA A 65 -14.50 -12.98 4.80
CA ALA A 65 -15.68 -13.84 4.68
C ALA A 65 -16.91 -13.07 4.18
N LEU A 66 -17.72 -13.67 3.31
CA LEU A 66 -19.00 -13.09 2.88
C LEU A 66 -20.06 -13.24 3.98
N PRO A 67 -21.02 -12.30 4.11
CA PRO A 67 -22.20 -12.49 4.94
C PRO A 67 -22.97 -13.70 4.42
N THR A 68 -23.45 -14.55 5.33
CA THR A 68 -24.30 -15.69 4.99
C THR A 68 -25.53 -15.20 4.24
N ARG A 69 -25.92 -15.88 3.14
CA ARG A 69 -27.03 -15.49 2.25
C ARG A 69 -28.41 -15.39 2.92
N THR A 70 -28.53 -15.82 4.17
CA THR A 70 -29.68 -15.55 5.04
C THR A 70 -29.50 -14.18 5.67
N ASN A 71 -30.47 -13.27 5.44
CA ASN A 71 -30.52 -11.89 5.91
C ASN A 71 -29.67 -11.67 7.18
N PRO A 72 -28.66 -10.77 7.17
CA PRO A 72 -27.75 -10.63 8.30
C PRO A 72 -28.57 -10.32 9.56
N THR A 73 -28.33 -11.07 10.63
CA THR A 73 -28.91 -10.80 11.95
C THR A 73 -28.56 -9.37 12.31
N ILE A 74 -29.56 -8.49 12.33
CA ILE A 74 -29.38 -7.10 12.75
C ILE A 74 -29.03 -7.17 14.22
N VAL A 75 -27.76 -6.94 14.54
CA VAL A 75 -27.35 -6.66 15.90
C VAL A 75 -27.53 -5.16 16.04
N GLU A 76 -28.68 -4.74 16.54
CA GLU A 76 -28.80 -3.40 17.10
C GLU A 76 -27.81 -3.38 18.27
N MET A 77 -26.69 -2.67 18.08
CA MET A 77 -25.80 -2.38 19.19
C MET A 77 -26.65 -1.70 20.27
N PRO A 78 -26.70 -2.23 21.50
CA PRO A 78 -27.39 -1.55 22.57
C PRO A 78 -26.84 -0.14 22.63
N GLU A 79 -27.71 0.86 22.50
CA GLU A 79 -27.36 2.20 22.96
C GLU A 79 -26.83 2.03 24.37
N PHE A 80 -25.60 2.48 24.60
CA PHE A 80 -25.08 2.62 25.96
C PHE A 80 -26.10 3.49 26.70
N LEU A 81 -26.95 2.84 27.48
CA LEU A 81 -27.85 3.49 28.42
C LEU A 81 -26.96 4.32 29.34
N SER A 82 -27.10 5.64 29.21
CA SER A 82 -26.76 6.57 30.28
C SER A 82 -27.38 6.05 31.58
N ASN A 83 -26.57 6.04 32.62
CA ASN A 83 -26.76 5.42 33.94
C ASN A 83 -27.92 5.96 34.81
N ASP A 84 -28.96 6.56 34.24
CA ASP A 84 -30.06 7.12 35.00
C ASP A 84 -31.39 6.53 34.49
N ASP A 85 -31.91 5.55 35.24
CA ASP A 85 -33.32 5.14 35.39
C ASP A 85 -33.51 3.61 35.41
N LEU A 86 -33.38 3.04 36.61
CA LEU A 86 -33.87 1.70 36.97
C LEU A 86 -35.36 1.78 37.34
N PRO A 87 -36.26 1.03 36.67
CA PRO A 87 -37.59 0.75 37.21
C PRO A 87 -37.56 -0.50 38.10
N SER A 88 -38.31 -0.41 39.20
CA SER A 88 -38.49 -1.46 40.20
C SER A 88 -39.19 -2.69 39.64
N ILE A 89 -38.65 -3.85 40.03
CA ILE A 89 -39.20 -5.19 39.85
C ILE A 89 -40.50 -5.32 40.67
N ASP A 90 -41.59 -5.77 40.04
CA ASP A 90 -42.69 -6.43 40.73
C ASP A 90 -43.28 -7.58 39.87
N ASP A 91 -43.23 -8.76 40.47
CA ASP A 91 -44.14 -9.91 40.43
C ASP A 91 -44.89 -10.31 39.15
N THR A 92 -44.47 -11.41 38.54
CA THR A 92 -45.42 -12.45 38.08
C THR A 92 -44.75 -13.83 37.97
N PRO A 93 -45.39 -14.92 38.46
CA PRO A 93 -44.80 -16.25 38.53
C PRO A 93 -45.15 -17.08 37.28
N ILE A 94 -44.14 -17.62 36.58
CA ILE A 94 -44.38 -18.59 35.51
C ILE A 94 -43.45 -19.80 35.70
N LEU A 95 -44.11 -20.87 36.16
CA LEU A 95 -43.90 -22.30 36.01
C LEU A 95 -42.54 -22.80 35.45
N ARG A 96 -41.83 -23.51 36.34
CA ARG A 96 -40.74 -24.44 36.04
C ARG A 96 -41.26 -25.64 35.25
N GLU A 97 -40.69 -25.87 34.08
CA GLU A 97 -40.47 -27.23 33.57
C GLU A 97 -38.96 -27.46 33.46
N GLU A 98 -38.51 -28.43 34.26
CA GLU A 98 -37.15 -28.88 34.40
C GLU A 98 -36.71 -29.59 33.11
N SER A 99 -35.71 -29.04 32.43
CA SER A 99 -34.85 -29.83 31.55
C SER A 99 -33.42 -29.74 32.07
N ASN A 100 -33.05 -30.79 32.81
CA ASN A 100 -31.68 -31.15 33.15
C ASN A 100 -30.85 -31.25 31.86
N ILE A 101 -30.05 -30.24 31.57
CA ILE A 101 -28.86 -30.37 30.74
C ILE A 101 -27.73 -29.74 31.53
N ASP A 102 -26.98 -30.64 32.17
CA ASP A 102 -25.65 -30.48 32.76
C ASP A 102 -25.05 -29.07 32.71
N ASP A 103 -25.08 -28.40 33.88
CA ASP A 103 -24.16 -27.33 34.26
C ASP A 103 -22.72 -27.86 34.23
N ILE A 104 -22.13 -27.90 33.03
CA ILE A 104 -20.69 -27.90 32.85
C ILE A 104 -20.23 -26.52 33.27
N PHE A 105 -19.92 -26.41 34.57
CA PHE A 105 -19.14 -25.34 35.16
C PHE A 105 -17.89 -25.13 34.29
N GLU A 106 -17.93 -24.19 33.36
CA GLU A 106 -16.72 -23.62 32.79
C GLU A 106 -15.99 -22.97 33.96
N PRO A 107 -14.85 -23.51 34.41
CA PRO A 107 -14.23 -23.05 35.62
C PRO A 107 -13.80 -21.59 35.45
N ASN A 108 -14.18 -20.74 36.41
CA ASN A 108 -13.98 -19.28 36.41
C ASN A 108 -12.57 -18.81 35.99
N PHE A 109 -11.55 -19.66 36.10
CA PHE A 109 -10.19 -19.36 35.64
C PHE A 109 -10.08 -19.23 34.11
N LEU A 110 -10.88 -19.95 33.32
CA LEU A 110 -10.85 -19.86 31.85
C LEU A 110 -11.47 -18.55 31.36
N ARG A 111 -12.53 -18.07 32.00
CA ARG A 111 -13.09 -16.73 31.75
C ARG A 111 -12.07 -15.65 32.07
N GLN A 112 -11.40 -15.73 33.22
CA GLN A 112 -10.39 -14.74 33.59
C GLN A 112 -9.18 -14.75 32.64
N ALA A 113 -8.67 -15.93 32.27
CA ALA A 113 -7.57 -16.04 31.31
C ALA A 113 -7.95 -15.49 29.93
N THR A 114 -9.21 -15.67 29.52
CA THR A 114 -9.73 -15.13 28.26
C THR A 114 -9.81 -13.59 28.32
N VAL A 115 -10.32 -13.03 29.42
CA VAL A 115 -10.35 -11.57 29.65
C VAL A 115 -8.93 -10.99 29.66
N ASP A 116 -7.98 -11.64 30.35
CA ASP A 116 -6.59 -11.18 30.42
C ASP A 116 -5.92 -11.21 29.03
N VAL A 117 -6.24 -12.19 28.18
CA VAL A 117 -5.76 -12.26 26.80
C VAL A 117 -6.37 -11.16 25.94
N TYR A 118 -7.67 -10.88 26.06
CA TYR A 118 -8.33 -9.78 25.36
C TYR A 118 -7.73 -8.42 25.77
N GLN A 119 -7.57 -8.18 27.06
CA GLN A 119 -6.93 -6.96 27.58
C GLN A 119 -5.49 -6.82 27.08
N MET A 120 -4.73 -7.92 27.01
CA MET A 120 -3.38 -7.92 26.45
C MET A 120 -3.38 -7.59 24.95
N LEU A 121 -4.32 -8.13 24.19
CA LEU A 121 -4.44 -7.88 22.75
C LEU A 121 -4.86 -6.44 22.46
N GLU A 122 -5.81 -5.91 23.22
CA GLU A 122 -6.27 -4.52 23.15
C GLU A 122 -5.11 -3.55 23.46
N ASN A 123 -4.37 -3.79 24.54
CA ASN A 123 -3.17 -3.02 24.87
C ASN A 123 -2.10 -3.09 23.76
N LYS A 124 -1.92 -4.24 23.11
CA LYS A 124 -0.98 -4.39 21.98
C LYS A 124 -1.47 -3.65 20.74
N LEU A 125 -2.76 -3.67 20.47
CA LEU A 125 -3.36 -2.96 19.34
C LEU A 125 -3.24 -1.45 19.54
N GLN A 126 -3.59 -0.96 20.73
CA GLN A 126 -3.51 0.47 21.06
C GLN A 126 -2.08 0.99 20.99
N LYS A 127 -1.11 0.18 21.47
CA LYS A 127 0.32 0.47 21.29
C LYS A 127 0.71 0.51 19.80
N ALA A 128 0.23 -0.42 18.98
CA ALA A 128 0.53 -0.43 17.54
C ALA A 128 -0.07 0.78 16.80
N VAL A 129 -1.26 1.25 17.19
CA VAL A 129 -1.89 2.46 16.66
C VAL A 129 -1.07 3.69 17.00
N VAL A 130 -0.66 3.85 18.26
CA VAL A 130 0.21 4.97 18.68
C VAL A 130 1.55 4.92 17.92
N GLU A 131 2.20 3.77 17.84
CA GLU A 131 3.44 3.61 17.07
C GLU A 131 3.26 3.93 15.58
N LYS A 132 2.09 3.64 15.00
CA LYS A 132 1.77 4.00 13.60
C LYS A 132 1.65 5.53 13.45
N GLN A 133 0.91 6.18 14.35
CA GLN A 133 0.67 7.62 14.32
C GLN A 133 1.96 8.43 14.55
N GLU A 134 2.84 7.96 15.44
CA GLU A 134 4.18 8.53 15.65
C GLU A 134 5.05 8.39 14.40
N ARG A 135 4.99 7.24 13.71
CA ARG A 135 5.74 7.01 12.46
C ARG A 135 5.24 7.89 11.31
N GLU A 136 3.93 8.10 11.20
CA GLU A 136 3.33 9.01 10.22
C GLU A 136 3.75 10.46 10.48
N SER A 137 3.69 10.89 11.74
CA SER A 137 4.15 12.22 12.16
C SER A 137 5.65 12.44 11.90
N ALA A 138 6.48 11.42 12.18
CA ALA A 138 7.91 11.48 11.90
C ALA A 138 8.21 11.56 10.38
N LEU A 139 7.42 10.85 9.56
CA LEU A 139 7.56 10.89 8.10
C LEU A 139 7.23 12.29 7.55
N GLU A 140 6.13 12.87 8.02
CA GLU A 140 5.72 14.23 7.64
C GLU A 140 6.78 15.27 8.04
N ALA A 141 7.41 15.09 9.20
CA ALA A 141 8.52 15.93 9.65
C ALA A 141 9.77 15.79 8.75
N THR A 142 10.12 14.57 8.31
CA THR A 142 11.23 14.37 7.36
C THR A 142 10.93 14.97 5.99
N LEU A 143 9.72 14.84 5.47
CA LEU A 143 9.34 15.44 4.19
C LEU A 143 9.42 16.98 4.25
N LYS A 144 8.92 17.59 5.34
CA LYS A 144 9.07 19.05 5.57
C LYS A 144 10.51 19.49 5.73
N LYS A 145 11.40 18.61 6.21
CA LYS A 145 12.84 18.89 6.34
C LYS A 145 13.55 18.80 4.99
N ASP A 146 13.25 17.78 4.20
CA ASP A 146 13.79 17.61 2.85
C ASP A 146 13.36 18.77 1.94
N GLU A 147 12.10 19.23 2.02
CA GLU A 147 11.64 20.46 1.35
C GLU A 147 12.43 21.71 1.79
N LYS A 148 12.79 21.84 3.07
CA LYS A 148 13.59 22.96 3.58
C LYS A 148 15.04 22.88 3.12
N ASP A 149 15.62 21.69 3.06
CA ASP A 149 17.00 21.47 2.66
C ASP A 149 17.16 21.60 1.13
N GLU A 150 16.15 21.27 0.33
CA GLU A 150 16.08 21.60 -1.10
C GLU A 150 15.97 23.12 -1.32
N LYS A 151 15.07 23.80 -0.60
CA LYS A 151 14.96 25.28 -0.67
C LYS A 151 16.27 25.99 -0.28
N LYS A 152 17.02 25.45 0.68
CA LYS A 152 18.34 25.97 1.07
C LYS A 152 19.42 25.71 0.02
N LYS A 153 19.38 24.55 -0.66
CA LYS A 153 20.31 24.24 -1.76
C LYS A 153 20.03 25.08 -3.00
N GLU A 154 18.76 25.39 -3.28
CA GLU A 154 18.39 26.33 -4.34
C GLU A 154 18.88 27.75 -4.04
N GLN A 155 18.66 28.26 -2.83
CA GLN A 155 19.11 29.62 -2.45
C GLN A 155 20.64 29.82 -2.47
N GLN A 156 21.44 28.75 -2.40
CA GLN A 156 22.90 28.84 -2.42
C GLN A 156 23.52 28.74 -3.83
N THR A 157 22.71 28.48 -4.87
CA THR A 157 23.15 28.45 -6.28
C THR A 157 22.65 29.63 -7.13
N ASP A 158 22.03 30.62 -6.50
CA ASP A 158 21.14 31.59 -7.17
C ASP A 158 21.77 32.93 -7.57
N LYS A 159 23.11 33.06 -7.59
CA LYS A 159 23.76 34.29 -8.07
C LYS A 159 24.16 34.31 -9.56
N ASP A 160 24.12 33.17 -10.26
CA ASP A 160 24.46 33.08 -11.70
C ASP A 160 23.41 32.36 -12.58
N LYS A 161 22.24 31.99 -12.02
CA LYS A 161 21.20 31.21 -12.73
C LYS A 161 19.83 31.87 -12.84
N THR A 162 19.70 33.12 -12.43
CA THR A 162 18.41 33.80 -12.26
C THR A 162 17.62 33.97 -13.57
N GLU A 163 18.25 33.85 -14.74
CA GLU A 163 17.55 33.85 -16.04
C GLU A 163 17.09 32.46 -16.53
N LYS A 164 17.69 31.35 -16.07
CA LYS A 164 17.34 30.00 -16.56
C LYS A 164 16.25 29.29 -15.76
N ASN A 165 15.92 29.81 -14.57
CA ASN A 165 14.87 29.27 -13.71
C ASN A 165 13.60 30.16 -13.69
N ALA A 166 13.43 31.04 -14.68
CA ALA A 166 12.19 31.80 -14.80
C ALA A 166 11.01 30.83 -15.01
N VAL A 167 10.12 30.78 -14.01
CA VAL A 167 8.93 29.92 -13.96
C VAL A 167 8.00 30.12 -15.16
N PHE A 168 7.99 31.35 -15.68
CA PHE A 168 7.18 31.80 -16.79
C PHE A 168 8.05 32.64 -17.72
N VAL A 169 7.68 32.64 -19.00
CA VAL A 169 8.31 33.48 -20.03
C VAL A 169 7.31 34.56 -20.39
N VAL A 170 7.79 35.78 -20.59
CA VAL A 170 6.98 36.87 -21.15
C VAL A 170 7.23 36.87 -22.66
N GLU A 171 6.22 36.49 -23.42
CA GLU A 171 6.26 36.44 -24.89
C GLU A 171 5.39 37.54 -25.47
N ASP A 172 5.79 38.09 -26.62
CA ASP A 172 4.95 39.03 -27.36
C ASP A 172 3.63 38.36 -27.75
N ILE A 173 2.55 39.12 -27.65
CA ILE A 173 1.21 38.63 -27.93
C ILE A 173 1.05 38.58 -29.45
N SER A 174 0.38 37.54 -29.95
CA SER A 174 0.08 37.45 -31.38
C SER A 174 -0.77 38.65 -31.82
N GLU A 175 -0.52 39.19 -33.01
CA GLU A 175 -1.32 40.30 -33.56
C GLU A 175 -2.82 39.95 -33.61
N VAL A 176 -3.13 38.66 -33.79
CA VAL A 176 -4.49 38.11 -33.77
C VAL A 176 -5.13 38.27 -32.38
N ASP A 177 -4.42 37.92 -31.32
CA ASP A 177 -4.94 38.05 -29.95
C ASP A 177 -5.05 39.52 -29.53
N HIS A 178 -4.06 40.36 -29.90
CA HIS A 178 -4.11 41.81 -29.68
C HIS A 178 -5.32 42.45 -30.36
N SER A 179 -5.58 42.08 -31.62
CA SER A 179 -6.74 42.55 -32.38
C SER A 179 -8.06 42.10 -31.75
N LYS A 180 -8.14 40.85 -31.28
CA LYS A 180 -9.33 40.31 -30.59
C LYS A 180 -9.62 41.06 -29.29
N ILE A 181 -8.61 41.26 -28.44
CA ILE A 181 -8.74 42.01 -27.18
C ILE A 181 -9.26 43.42 -27.47
N THR A 182 -8.63 44.11 -28.43
CA THR A 182 -9.02 45.47 -28.81
C THR A 182 -10.45 45.52 -29.35
N GLN A 183 -10.84 44.56 -30.20
CA GLN A 183 -12.19 44.44 -30.77
C GLN A 183 -13.26 44.11 -29.72
N GLU A 184 -12.94 43.29 -28.71
CA GLU A 184 -13.87 43.00 -27.61
C GLU A 184 -14.09 44.22 -26.73
N LEU A 185 -13.02 44.96 -26.40
CA LEU A 185 -13.10 46.14 -25.55
C LEU A 185 -13.78 47.32 -26.26
N SER A 186 -13.63 47.46 -27.58
CA SER A 186 -14.28 48.54 -28.35
C SER A 186 -15.81 48.43 -28.40
N LYS A 187 -16.38 47.28 -28.04
CA LYS A 187 -17.83 47.08 -27.95
C LYS A 187 -18.42 47.64 -26.65
N ILE A 188 -17.58 48.01 -25.69
CA ILE A 188 -17.99 48.50 -24.38
C ILE A 188 -17.92 50.03 -24.40
N ASP A 189 -19.07 50.69 -24.31
CA ASP A 189 -19.24 52.13 -24.50
C ASP A 189 -19.12 52.97 -23.21
N ASN A 190 -18.82 52.34 -22.08
CA ASN A 190 -18.75 52.98 -20.78
C ASN A 190 -17.62 52.43 -19.88
N LYS A 191 -17.09 53.29 -19.00
CA LYS A 191 -15.94 52.96 -18.14
C LYS A 191 -16.24 51.83 -17.16
N GLU A 192 -17.46 51.78 -16.63
CA GLU A 192 -17.89 50.76 -15.68
C GLU A 192 -17.88 49.37 -16.31
N GLY A 193 -18.36 49.25 -17.55
CA GLY A 193 -18.31 48.03 -18.33
C GLY A 193 -16.88 47.53 -18.56
N LEU A 194 -15.93 48.43 -18.83
CA LEU A 194 -14.51 48.10 -19.03
C LEU A 194 -13.88 47.57 -17.73
N ILE A 195 -14.17 48.20 -16.59
CA ILE A 195 -13.73 47.73 -15.28
C ILE A 195 -14.35 46.37 -14.94
N ASN A 196 -15.65 46.18 -15.21
CA ASN A 196 -16.32 44.91 -14.99
C ASN A 196 -15.73 43.80 -15.87
N HIS A 197 -15.32 44.12 -17.10
CA HIS A 197 -14.60 43.18 -17.97
C HIS A 197 -13.21 42.82 -17.40
N LEU A 198 -12.47 43.80 -16.86
CA LEU A 198 -11.19 43.56 -16.19
C LEU A 198 -11.38 42.69 -14.94
N ARG A 199 -12.37 42.98 -14.08
CA ARG A 199 -12.73 42.16 -12.91
C ARG A 199 -13.09 40.74 -13.29
N ALA A 200 -13.91 40.56 -14.32
CA ALA A 200 -14.24 39.24 -14.83
C ALA A 200 -12.99 38.48 -15.30
N SER A 201 -12.02 39.18 -15.90
CA SER A 201 -10.72 38.61 -16.26
C SER A 201 -9.88 38.23 -15.03
N CYS A 202 -9.81 39.08 -14.00
CA CYS A 202 -9.19 38.75 -12.71
C CYS A 202 -9.80 37.47 -12.12
N GLN A 203 -11.13 37.42 -12.02
CA GLN A 203 -11.87 36.31 -11.44
C GLN A 203 -11.64 35.01 -12.20
N ARG A 204 -11.62 35.03 -13.54
CA ARG A 204 -11.30 33.85 -14.38
C ARG A 204 -9.91 33.29 -14.07
N VAL A 205 -8.90 34.16 -13.93
CA VAL A 205 -7.53 33.74 -13.61
C VAL A 205 -7.45 33.19 -12.19
N GLU A 206 -8.16 33.79 -11.24
CA GLU A 206 -8.23 33.32 -9.84
C GLU A 206 -8.93 31.98 -9.69
N THR A 207 -10.03 31.75 -10.43
CA THR A 207 -10.68 30.43 -10.47
C THR A 207 -9.73 29.35 -11.01
N ARG A 208 -8.93 29.68 -12.03
CA ARG A 208 -7.90 28.77 -12.56
C ARG A 208 -6.77 28.52 -11.55
N LEU A 209 -6.32 29.57 -10.85
CA LEU A 209 -5.33 29.44 -9.78
C LEU A 209 -5.83 28.47 -8.70
N ALA A 210 -7.03 28.70 -8.17
CA ALA A 210 -7.63 27.83 -7.15
C ALA A 210 -7.77 26.38 -7.63
N HIS A 211 -8.15 26.19 -8.90
CA HIS A 211 -8.21 24.86 -9.50
C HIS A 211 -6.84 24.15 -9.51
N HIS A 212 -5.77 24.83 -9.95
CA HIS A 212 -4.42 24.24 -9.97
C HIS A 212 -3.91 23.97 -8.54
N GLU A 213 -4.17 24.85 -7.57
CA GLU A 213 -3.83 24.62 -6.16
C GLU A 213 -4.56 23.40 -5.56
N GLU A 214 -5.83 23.20 -5.91
CA GLU A 214 -6.60 22.01 -5.53
C GLU A 214 -6.00 20.75 -6.18
N GLN A 215 -5.64 20.80 -7.47
CA GLN A 215 -5.00 19.68 -8.16
C GLN A 215 -3.65 19.30 -7.53
N VAL A 216 -2.80 20.29 -7.19
CA VAL A 216 -1.54 20.04 -6.46
C VAL A 216 -1.81 19.31 -5.15
N THR A 217 -2.81 19.73 -4.40
CA THR A 217 -3.18 19.10 -3.12
C THR A 217 -3.65 17.66 -3.32
N ARG A 218 -4.48 17.41 -4.33
CA ARG A 218 -4.97 16.08 -4.69
C ARG A 218 -3.83 15.14 -5.11
N LEU A 219 -2.96 15.59 -6.02
CA LEU A 219 -1.82 14.80 -6.49
C LEU A 219 -0.83 14.47 -5.36
N ARG A 220 -0.60 15.39 -4.42
CA ARG A 220 0.21 15.12 -3.22
C ARG A 220 -0.39 14.03 -2.35
N LYS A 221 -1.71 14.01 -2.19
CA LYS A 221 -2.41 12.94 -1.46
C LYS A 221 -2.22 11.60 -2.15
N GLU A 222 -2.42 11.52 -3.46
CA GLU A 222 -2.21 10.30 -4.24
C GLU A 222 -0.75 9.80 -4.17
N LEU A 223 0.23 10.70 -4.23
CA LEU A 223 1.64 10.36 -4.05
C LEU A 223 1.91 9.72 -2.68
N ILE A 224 1.32 10.28 -1.61
CA ILE A 224 1.45 9.73 -0.25
C ILE A 224 0.83 8.33 -0.17
N GLU A 225 -0.37 8.14 -0.73
CA GLU A 225 -1.04 6.84 -0.77
C GLU A 225 -0.19 5.78 -1.48
N ILE A 226 0.40 6.12 -2.64
CA ILE A 226 1.31 5.23 -3.39
C ILE A 226 2.57 4.91 -2.57
N ALA A 227 3.15 5.90 -1.89
CA ALA A 227 4.33 5.71 -1.06
C ALA A 227 4.05 4.81 0.16
N LEU A 228 2.87 4.93 0.76
CA LEU A 228 2.40 4.05 1.84
C LEU A 228 2.20 2.62 1.33
N GLN A 229 1.49 2.45 0.21
CA GLN A 229 1.29 1.14 -0.43
C GLN A 229 2.63 0.47 -0.72
N TYR A 230 3.58 1.20 -1.33
CA TYR A 230 4.92 0.69 -1.58
C TYR A 230 5.61 0.19 -0.32
N ARG A 231 5.48 0.91 0.80
CA ARG A 231 6.09 0.52 2.08
C ARG A 231 5.48 -0.77 2.63
N GLU A 232 4.16 -0.89 2.58
CA GLU A 232 3.43 -2.08 3.02
C GLU A 232 3.80 -3.31 2.18
N ASP A 233 3.77 -3.16 0.86
CA ASP A 233 4.13 -4.24 -0.06
C ASP A 233 5.60 -4.63 0.07
N LYS A 234 6.51 -3.66 0.21
CA LYS A 234 7.93 -3.93 0.47
C LYS A 234 8.13 -4.69 1.79
N ALA A 235 7.34 -4.42 2.82
CA ALA A 235 7.38 -5.16 4.08
C ALA A 235 6.89 -6.60 3.88
N LEU A 236 5.82 -6.80 3.10
CA LEU A 236 5.32 -8.13 2.73
C LEU A 236 6.36 -8.90 1.91
N TRP A 237 6.92 -8.34 0.85
CA TRP A 237 7.94 -9.01 0.03
C TRP A 237 9.18 -9.40 0.83
N LYS A 238 9.58 -8.57 1.81
CA LYS A 238 10.68 -8.91 2.74
C LYS A 238 10.30 -10.05 3.67
N ARG A 239 9.05 -10.08 4.15
CA ARG A 239 8.53 -11.13 5.02
C ARG A 239 8.50 -12.48 4.29
N TYR A 240 8.01 -12.49 3.04
CA TYR A 240 7.88 -13.69 2.20
C TYR A 240 9.13 -14.02 1.39
N ALA A 241 10.16 -13.17 1.43
CA ALA A 241 11.44 -13.35 0.74
C ALA A 241 11.32 -13.54 -0.78
N VAL A 242 10.36 -12.85 -1.41
CA VAL A 242 10.18 -12.85 -2.87
C VAL A 242 11.13 -11.82 -3.48
N LEU A 243 12.38 -12.22 -3.74
CA LEU A 243 13.46 -11.32 -4.15
C LEU A 243 13.21 -10.64 -5.52
N GLU A 244 12.61 -11.37 -6.46
CA GLU A 244 12.34 -10.85 -7.82
C GLU A 244 11.26 -9.77 -7.85
N LEU A 245 10.23 -9.90 -6.99
CA LEU A 245 9.22 -8.84 -6.79
C LEU A 245 9.83 -7.62 -6.09
N GLN A 246 10.80 -7.79 -5.18
CA GLN A 246 11.43 -6.65 -4.52
C GLN A 246 12.13 -5.72 -5.52
N GLU A 247 12.86 -6.27 -6.50
CA GLU A 247 13.58 -5.45 -7.49
C GLU A 247 12.61 -4.87 -8.53
N THR A 248 11.77 -5.71 -9.13
CA THR A 248 10.88 -5.31 -10.23
C THR A 248 9.81 -4.33 -9.77
N CYS A 249 9.15 -4.59 -8.63
CA CYS A 249 8.13 -3.69 -8.13
C CYS A 249 8.73 -2.42 -7.50
N GLU A 250 9.95 -2.47 -6.93
CA GLU A 250 10.64 -1.25 -6.49
C GLU A 250 10.92 -0.29 -7.65
N LEU A 251 11.32 -0.81 -8.82
CA LEU A 251 11.48 0.01 -10.01
C LEU A 251 10.15 0.62 -10.46
N PHE A 252 9.07 -0.17 -10.45
CA PHE A 252 7.72 0.30 -10.76
C PHE A 252 7.27 1.44 -9.83
N TYR A 253 7.29 1.24 -8.51
CA TYR A 253 6.87 2.26 -7.55
C TYR A 253 7.75 3.52 -7.63
N LYS A 254 9.06 3.38 -7.84
CA LYS A 254 9.95 4.53 -8.09
C LYS A 254 9.62 5.28 -9.37
N ALA A 255 9.22 4.59 -10.44
CA ALA A 255 8.79 5.24 -11.67
C ALA A 255 7.46 5.97 -11.45
N GLN A 256 6.50 5.32 -10.78
CA GLN A 256 5.19 5.89 -10.46
C GLN A 256 5.30 7.13 -9.57
N MET A 257 6.08 7.07 -8.48
CA MET A 257 6.31 8.24 -7.63
C MET A 257 6.97 9.39 -8.40
N ARG A 258 7.96 9.10 -9.27
CA ARG A 258 8.59 10.11 -10.14
C ARG A 258 7.60 10.76 -11.11
N TYR A 259 6.67 9.99 -11.65
CA TYR A 259 5.58 10.51 -12.49
C TYR A 259 4.72 11.52 -11.71
N TYR A 260 4.29 11.16 -10.50
CA TYR A 260 3.51 12.05 -9.64
C TYR A 260 4.26 13.31 -9.20
N HIS A 261 5.55 13.18 -8.86
CA HIS A 261 6.40 14.35 -8.60
C HIS A 261 6.42 15.31 -9.80
N THR A 262 6.60 14.77 -11.01
CA THR A 262 6.64 15.57 -12.24
C THR A 262 5.28 16.25 -12.51
N LEU A 263 4.16 15.56 -12.28
CA LEU A 263 2.83 16.17 -12.38
C LEU A 263 2.64 17.31 -11.38
N ILE A 264 3.01 17.10 -10.11
CA ILE A 264 2.94 18.11 -9.07
C ILE A 264 3.77 19.34 -9.46
N ASP A 265 5.00 19.13 -9.93
CA ASP A 265 5.89 20.21 -10.36
C ASP A 265 5.27 21.03 -11.50
N VAL A 266 4.69 20.35 -12.51
CA VAL A 266 4.00 21.02 -13.62
C VAL A 266 2.82 21.85 -13.09
N GLU A 267 1.95 21.26 -12.27
CA GLU A 267 0.78 21.96 -11.70
C GLU A 267 1.17 23.15 -10.81
N ILE A 268 2.27 23.06 -10.06
CA ILE A 268 2.82 24.20 -9.31
C ILE A 268 3.21 25.34 -10.27
N LYS A 269 3.86 25.04 -11.41
CA LYS A 269 4.23 26.07 -12.40
C LYS A 269 3.00 26.72 -13.04
N TYR A 270 1.94 25.95 -13.28
CA TYR A 270 0.64 26.49 -13.71
C TYR A 270 0.05 27.45 -12.67
N ALA A 271 0.02 27.04 -11.39
CA ALA A 271 -0.45 27.88 -10.30
C ALA A 271 0.39 29.17 -10.15
N GLU A 272 1.72 29.07 -10.12
CA GLU A 272 2.62 30.22 -10.06
C GLU A 272 2.38 31.21 -11.21
N THR A 273 2.21 30.70 -12.43
CA THR A 273 1.89 31.52 -13.61
C THR A 273 0.55 32.24 -13.45
N CYS A 274 -0.50 31.55 -12.99
CA CYS A 274 -1.80 32.17 -12.74
C CYS A 274 -1.75 33.22 -11.62
N SER A 275 -0.96 32.97 -10.57
CA SER A 275 -0.74 33.91 -9.48
C SER A 275 -0.12 35.22 -9.97
N VAL A 276 0.93 35.14 -10.82
CA VAL A 276 1.56 36.33 -11.40
C VAL A 276 0.59 37.10 -12.30
N LYS A 277 -0.19 36.39 -13.15
CA LYS A 277 -1.23 37.02 -13.98
C LYS A 277 -2.28 37.75 -13.14
N SER A 278 -2.82 37.10 -12.12
CA SER A 278 -3.81 37.70 -11.21
C SER A 278 -3.22 38.95 -10.52
N GLY A 279 -1.97 38.88 -10.06
CA GLY A 279 -1.29 40.02 -9.44
C GLY A 279 -1.15 41.23 -10.38
N LYS A 280 -0.82 41.01 -11.67
CA LYS A 280 -0.73 42.09 -12.67
C LYS A 280 -2.09 42.69 -13.01
N LEU A 281 -3.12 41.86 -13.16
CA LEU A 281 -4.48 42.32 -13.43
C LEU A 281 -5.04 43.12 -12.25
N ARG A 282 -4.91 42.62 -11.01
CA ARG A 282 -5.33 43.33 -9.80
C ARG A 282 -4.64 44.67 -9.64
N LYS A 283 -3.32 44.74 -9.88
CA LYS A 283 -2.57 46.01 -9.83
C LYS A 283 -3.16 47.03 -10.82
N SER A 284 -3.48 46.59 -12.03
CA SER A 284 -4.08 47.46 -13.06
C SER A 284 -5.51 47.87 -12.68
N GLU A 285 -6.29 46.96 -12.10
CA GLU A 285 -7.64 47.27 -11.59
C GLU A 285 -7.60 48.34 -10.49
N THR A 286 -6.66 48.22 -9.54
CA THR A 286 -6.45 49.23 -8.49
C THR A 286 -6.08 50.58 -9.10
N GLN A 287 -5.14 50.60 -10.04
CA GLN A 287 -4.71 51.83 -10.71
C GLN A 287 -5.86 52.51 -11.47
N ILE A 288 -6.66 51.76 -12.24
CA ILE A 288 -7.82 52.29 -12.96
C ILE A 288 -8.86 52.82 -11.97
N SER A 289 -9.08 52.12 -10.86
CA SER A 289 -10.04 52.52 -9.83
C SER A 289 -9.62 53.83 -9.14
N GLU A 290 -8.33 54.02 -8.86
CA GLU A 290 -7.78 55.24 -8.28
C GLU A 290 -7.91 56.45 -9.23
N HIS A 291 -7.85 56.23 -10.54
CA HIS A 291 -7.92 57.28 -11.56
C HIS A 291 -9.25 57.36 -12.32
N TYR A 292 -10.28 56.65 -11.85
CA TYR A 292 -11.55 56.45 -12.57
C TYR A 292 -12.23 57.74 -13.05
N THR A 293 -12.22 58.77 -12.20
CA THR A 293 -12.83 60.08 -12.49
C THR A 293 -11.98 60.93 -13.41
N ALA A 294 -10.66 60.79 -13.38
CA ALA A 294 -9.71 61.64 -14.09
C ALA A 294 -9.44 61.17 -15.53
N TRP A 295 -9.45 59.86 -15.77
CA TRP A 295 -9.15 59.29 -17.08
C TRP A 295 -10.31 59.41 -18.04
N SER A 296 -10.05 59.57 -19.34
CA SER A 296 -11.09 59.47 -20.37
C SER A 296 -11.56 58.02 -20.54
N LEU A 297 -12.62 57.78 -21.32
CA LEU A 297 -13.03 56.42 -21.67
C LEU A 297 -11.92 55.69 -22.45
N GLU A 298 -11.27 56.41 -23.37
CA GLU A 298 -10.18 55.90 -24.21
C GLU A 298 -8.95 55.52 -23.37
N ASP A 299 -8.61 56.33 -22.36
CA ASP A 299 -7.51 56.02 -21.42
C ASP A 299 -7.79 54.75 -20.62
N VAL A 300 -9.02 54.60 -20.11
CA VAL A 300 -9.45 53.40 -19.38
C VAL A 300 -9.42 52.18 -20.32
N GLN A 301 -9.91 52.32 -21.55
CA GLN A 301 -9.91 51.26 -22.54
C GLN A 301 -8.49 50.79 -22.88
N LEU A 302 -7.58 51.74 -23.14
CA LEU A 302 -6.17 51.45 -23.41
C LEU A 302 -5.50 50.75 -22.21
N SER A 303 -5.76 51.24 -20.99
CA SER A 303 -5.19 50.64 -19.78
C SER A 303 -5.72 49.23 -19.52
N VAL A 304 -7.01 48.97 -19.76
CA VAL A 304 -7.61 47.62 -19.66
C VAL A 304 -7.02 46.68 -20.72
N ALA A 305 -6.89 47.16 -21.96
CA ALA A 305 -6.26 46.40 -23.05
C ALA A 305 -4.83 45.99 -22.67
N GLN A 306 -4.00 46.94 -22.26
CA GLN A 306 -2.63 46.68 -21.81
C GLN A 306 -2.57 45.71 -20.63
N ALA A 307 -3.48 45.80 -19.66
CA ALA A 307 -3.51 44.89 -18.52
C ALA A 307 -3.81 43.44 -18.93
N ILE A 308 -4.82 43.26 -19.80
CA ILE A 308 -5.18 41.95 -20.35
C ILE A 308 -4.03 41.42 -21.21
N GLU A 309 -3.43 42.28 -22.02
CA GLU A 309 -2.28 41.94 -22.85
C GLU A 309 -1.11 41.44 -22.01
N VAL A 310 -0.68 42.19 -21.00
CA VAL A 310 0.39 41.77 -20.08
C VAL A 310 0.07 40.44 -19.39
N ALA A 311 -1.20 40.20 -19.04
CA ALA A 311 -1.60 38.92 -18.48
C ALA A 311 -1.56 37.78 -19.52
N TYR A 312 -1.81 38.07 -20.79
CA TYR A 312 -1.69 37.11 -21.88
C TYR A 312 -0.22 36.85 -22.24
N SER A 313 0.65 37.85 -22.28
CA SER A 313 2.08 37.67 -22.59
C SER A 313 2.81 36.76 -21.61
N ILE A 314 2.33 36.67 -20.36
CA ILE A 314 2.83 35.70 -19.39
C ILE A 314 2.44 34.28 -19.83
N ARG A 315 3.41 33.47 -20.23
CA ARG A 315 3.24 32.06 -20.65
C ARG A 315 4.07 31.13 -19.77
N LEU A 316 3.68 29.86 -19.76
CA LEU A 316 4.50 28.81 -19.15
C LEU A 316 5.80 28.63 -19.91
N SER A 317 6.86 28.26 -19.19
CA SER A 317 8.11 27.91 -19.84
C SER A 317 7.94 26.71 -20.79
N LYS A 318 8.65 26.73 -21.91
CA LYS A 318 8.67 25.61 -22.89
C LYS A 318 9.01 24.29 -22.22
N GLU A 319 9.94 24.28 -21.27
CA GLU A 319 10.30 23.09 -20.49
C GLU A 319 9.09 22.49 -19.75
N THR A 320 8.22 23.32 -19.20
CA THR A 320 7.02 22.86 -18.48
C THR A 320 6.02 22.22 -19.45
N ILE A 321 5.85 22.83 -20.62
CA ILE A 321 4.99 22.31 -21.69
C ILE A 321 5.53 20.97 -22.20
N ASP A 322 6.83 20.87 -22.43
CA ASP A 322 7.49 19.66 -22.89
C ASP A 322 7.36 18.54 -21.84
N LYS A 323 7.52 18.84 -20.54
CA LYS A 323 7.26 17.90 -19.44
C LYS A 323 5.82 17.41 -19.44
N GLN A 324 4.85 18.31 -19.61
CA GLN A 324 3.44 17.93 -19.68
C GLN A 324 3.14 17.03 -20.90
N ALA A 325 3.74 17.31 -22.06
CA ALA A 325 3.62 16.46 -23.24
C ALA A 325 4.22 15.06 -23.01
N GLN A 326 5.37 14.98 -22.35
CA GLN A 326 5.97 13.70 -21.94
C GLN A 326 5.08 12.92 -20.96
N LEU A 327 4.41 13.60 -20.02
CA LEU A 327 3.47 12.96 -19.10
C LEU A 327 2.25 12.37 -19.83
N LYS A 328 1.73 13.03 -20.86
CA LYS A 328 0.65 12.48 -21.71
C LYS A 328 1.07 11.19 -22.43
N LEU A 329 2.34 11.07 -22.83
CA LEU A 329 2.88 9.83 -23.39
C LEU A 329 2.95 8.71 -22.34
N LEU A 330 3.23 9.04 -21.08
CA LEU A 330 3.22 8.09 -19.97
C LEU A 330 1.80 7.67 -19.56
N GLN A 331 0.80 8.56 -19.62
CA GLN A 331 -0.61 8.17 -19.46
C GLN A 331 -1.05 7.15 -20.52
N LYS A 332 -0.54 7.29 -21.76
CA LYS A 332 -0.77 6.29 -22.81
C LYS A 332 -0.19 4.93 -22.43
N TYR A 333 0.92 4.88 -21.70
CA TYR A 333 1.46 3.63 -21.16
C TYR A 333 0.57 3.00 -20.08
N ASP A 334 -0.05 3.79 -19.20
CA ASP A 334 -1.02 3.25 -18.21
C ASP A 334 -2.32 2.77 -18.88
N ILE A 335 -2.79 3.46 -19.92
CA ILE A 335 -3.93 3.01 -20.74
C ILE A 335 -3.57 1.73 -21.51
N LEU A 336 -2.38 1.67 -22.11
CA LEU A 336 -1.87 0.46 -22.76
C LEU A 336 -1.65 -0.65 -21.72
N LYS A 337 -1.22 -0.35 -20.49
CA LYS A 337 -1.13 -1.33 -19.39
C LYS A 337 -2.51 -1.81 -18.94
N GLN A 338 -3.54 -0.97 -18.95
CA GLN A 338 -4.93 -1.39 -18.70
C GLN A 338 -5.50 -2.22 -19.86
N GLN A 339 -5.14 -1.89 -21.11
CA GLN A 339 -5.60 -2.59 -22.32
C GLN A 339 -4.87 -3.92 -22.56
N PHE A 340 -3.56 -3.96 -22.31
CA PHE A 340 -2.70 -5.15 -22.42
C PHE A 340 -2.58 -5.93 -21.10
N GLY A 341 -3.03 -5.35 -19.99
CA GLY A 341 -3.26 -6.00 -18.71
C GLY A 341 -4.53 -6.84 -18.72
N MET A 342 -4.76 -7.60 -19.79
CA MET A 342 -5.69 -8.71 -19.76
C MET A 342 -5.10 -9.84 -18.90
N SER A 343 -5.33 -9.73 -17.61
CA SER A 343 -6.13 -10.73 -16.91
C SER A 343 -6.48 -10.09 -15.58
N HIS A 344 -7.74 -9.70 -15.41
CA HIS A 344 -8.31 -9.49 -14.10
C HIS A 344 -8.14 -10.83 -13.37
N VAL A 345 -7.03 -11.00 -12.65
CA VAL A 345 -6.92 -12.06 -11.66
C VAL A 345 -7.93 -11.64 -10.62
N ASP A 346 -9.11 -12.24 -10.65
CA ASP A 346 -10.11 -12.04 -9.63
C ASP A 346 -9.45 -12.44 -8.31
N MET A 347 -9.04 -11.43 -7.54
CA MET A 347 -8.37 -11.63 -6.26
C MET A 347 -9.30 -12.36 -5.28
N HIS A 348 -10.63 -12.29 -5.45
CA HIS A 348 -11.58 -13.10 -4.69
C HIS A 348 -11.58 -14.56 -5.14
N GLN A 349 -11.43 -14.82 -6.44
CA GLN A 349 -11.27 -16.18 -6.93
C GLN A 349 -9.94 -16.76 -6.46
N ARG A 350 -8.83 -16.02 -6.59
CA ARG A 350 -7.50 -16.51 -6.20
C ARG A 350 -7.35 -16.66 -4.69
N THR A 351 -7.93 -15.75 -3.91
CA THR A 351 -8.00 -15.89 -2.44
C THR A 351 -8.89 -17.08 -2.05
N ARG A 352 -10.03 -17.30 -2.72
CA ARG A 352 -10.85 -18.51 -2.50
C ARG A 352 -10.11 -19.78 -2.88
N GLU A 353 -9.39 -19.80 -4.00
CA GLU A 353 -8.58 -20.96 -4.41
C GLU A 353 -7.47 -21.26 -3.39
N VAL A 354 -6.80 -20.23 -2.85
CA VAL A 354 -5.79 -20.39 -1.80
C VAL A 354 -6.41 -20.83 -0.47
N ILE A 355 -7.56 -20.27 -0.07
CA ILE A 355 -8.26 -20.67 1.16
C ILE A 355 -8.78 -22.11 1.02
N ASN A 356 -9.40 -22.46 -0.10
CA ASN A 356 -9.86 -23.83 -0.37
C ASN A 356 -8.67 -24.79 -0.33
N TYR A 357 -7.56 -24.46 -0.98
CA TYR A 357 -6.34 -25.26 -0.94
C TYR A 357 -5.79 -25.44 0.49
N LEU A 358 -5.70 -24.37 1.30
CA LEU A 358 -5.26 -24.47 2.69
C LEU A 358 -6.25 -25.25 3.55
N THR A 359 -7.55 -25.10 3.29
CA THR A 359 -8.62 -25.82 3.99
C THR A 359 -8.62 -27.29 3.63
N ASP A 360 -8.36 -27.64 2.37
CA ASP A 360 -8.21 -29.02 1.89
C ASP A 360 -6.98 -29.67 2.52
N ILE A 361 -5.86 -28.95 2.65
CA ILE A 361 -4.67 -29.41 3.38
C ILE A 361 -4.97 -29.64 4.87
N ILE A 362 -5.65 -28.69 5.52
CA ILE A 362 -6.01 -28.82 6.94
C ILE A 362 -7.02 -29.94 7.16
N THR A 363 -7.95 -30.14 6.23
CA THR A 363 -8.98 -31.19 6.29
C THR A 363 -8.37 -32.56 6.01
N ALA A 364 -7.50 -32.68 5.02
CA ALA A 364 -6.71 -33.88 4.77
C ALA A 364 -5.87 -34.25 6.01
N LYS A 365 -5.23 -33.25 6.65
CA LYS A 365 -4.52 -33.43 7.92
C LYS A 365 -5.44 -33.87 9.06
N ARG A 366 -6.60 -33.22 9.24
CA ARG A 366 -7.56 -33.58 10.30
C ARG A 366 -8.15 -34.96 10.09
N ASN A 367 -8.45 -35.35 8.86
CA ASN A 367 -8.96 -36.69 8.55
C ASN A 367 -7.87 -37.75 8.81
N TYR A 368 -6.63 -37.44 8.46
CA TYR A 368 -5.47 -38.25 8.81
C TYR A 368 -5.31 -38.39 10.34
N ASP A 369 -5.36 -37.29 11.08
CA ASP A 369 -5.28 -37.27 12.55
C ASP A 369 -6.47 -38.05 13.17
N SER A 370 -7.69 -37.85 12.67
CA SER A 370 -8.92 -38.49 13.18
C SER A 370 -8.93 -40.01 12.97
N HIS A 371 -8.35 -40.49 11.87
CA HIS A 371 -8.12 -41.91 11.64
C HIS A 371 -7.02 -42.49 12.53
N ASN A 372 -6.11 -41.67 13.06
CA ASN A 372 -5.04 -42.09 13.97
C ASN A 372 -5.45 -42.05 15.45
N THR A 373 -6.33 -41.12 15.85
CA THR A 373 -6.77 -40.95 17.24
C THR A 373 -7.66 -42.10 17.74
N GLN A 374 -8.32 -42.85 16.85
CA GLN A 374 -9.04 -44.07 17.25
C GLN A 374 -8.12 -45.21 17.74
N ASN A 375 -6.78 -45.09 17.55
CA ASN A 375 -5.81 -46.11 17.94
C ASN A 375 -4.83 -45.68 19.04
N SER A 376 -5.00 -44.52 19.68
CA SER A 376 -3.97 -43.99 20.59
C SER A 376 -4.56 -43.30 21.82
N GLN A 377 -5.24 -44.07 22.68
CA GLN A 377 -5.41 -43.73 24.09
C GLN A 377 -4.19 -44.21 24.89
N ALA A 378 -3.13 -43.40 24.96
CA ALA A 378 -2.18 -43.40 26.09
C ALA A 378 -1.26 -42.18 25.95
N GLY A 379 -1.22 -41.34 26.99
CA GLY A 379 -0.46 -40.09 26.97
C GLY A 379 1.06 -40.30 26.95
N GLY A 380 1.77 -39.42 26.24
CA GLY A 380 3.22 -39.30 26.37
C GLY A 380 3.90 -38.52 25.24
N ASP A 381 4.53 -37.41 25.62
CA ASP A 381 5.70 -36.76 24.99
C ASP A 381 5.57 -36.08 23.61
N ARG A 382 5.45 -34.74 23.66
CA ARG A 382 5.51 -33.81 22.51
C ARG A 382 6.80 -33.93 21.66
N LEU A 383 7.89 -34.48 22.20
CA LEU A 383 9.11 -34.75 21.45
C LEU A 383 8.95 -36.00 20.57
N GLY A 384 8.20 -37.00 21.05
CA GLY A 384 7.77 -38.17 20.28
C GLY A 384 6.77 -37.82 19.17
N ASP A 385 5.89 -36.84 19.40
CA ASP A 385 4.96 -36.35 18.36
C ASP A 385 5.67 -35.62 17.20
N MET A 386 6.81 -34.97 17.48
CA MET A 386 7.64 -34.33 16.45
C MET A 386 8.51 -35.35 15.70
N ASP A 387 9.04 -36.36 16.38
CA ASP A 387 9.69 -37.50 15.74
C ASP A 387 8.68 -38.27 14.88
N ALA A 388 7.41 -38.39 15.30
CA ALA A 388 6.34 -39.00 14.51
C ALA A 388 5.90 -38.16 13.29
N PHE A 389 6.04 -36.83 13.29
CA PHE A 389 5.84 -36.01 12.08
C PHE A 389 7.02 -36.14 11.11
N VAL A 390 8.25 -36.19 11.64
CA VAL A 390 9.46 -36.40 10.85
C VAL A 390 9.50 -37.82 10.28
N GLN A 391 9.02 -38.83 11.02
CA GLN A 391 8.75 -40.17 10.50
C GLN A 391 7.56 -40.14 9.54
N ASN A 392 6.35 -39.70 9.86
CA ASN A 392 5.23 -39.76 8.89
C ASN A 392 5.41 -38.94 7.60
N VAL A 393 6.22 -37.88 7.58
CA VAL A 393 6.52 -37.11 6.35
C VAL A 393 7.75 -37.67 5.61
N LEU A 394 8.63 -38.44 6.26
CA LEU A 394 9.90 -38.91 5.66
C LEU A 394 10.14 -40.43 5.67
N ASP A 395 9.35 -41.23 6.40
CA ASP A 395 9.00 -42.64 6.15
C ASP A 395 8.08 -43.21 7.25
N GLU A 396 7.11 -44.06 6.87
CA GLU A 396 6.75 -45.31 7.58
C GLU A 396 5.33 -45.79 7.23
N LYS A 397 5.22 -46.67 6.21
CA LYS A 397 4.47 -47.94 6.31
C LYS A 397 4.44 -48.82 5.04
N ASN A 398 5.34 -48.62 4.07
CA ASN A 398 5.62 -49.66 3.08
C ASN A 398 7.14 -49.72 2.84
N ASP A 399 7.78 -50.76 3.39
CA ASP A 399 9.00 -51.41 2.91
C ASP A 399 9.96 -50.60 2.02
N GLY A 400 10.55 -49.53 2.57
CA GLY A 400 11.69 -48.85 2.00
C GLY A 400 11.41 -47.95 0.78
N GLU A 401 12.15 -46.85 0.74
CA GLU A 401 12.33 -45.95 -0.40
C GLU A 401 11.46 -44.68 -0.48
N ALA A 402 11.24 -44.00 0.65
CA ALA A 402 11.15 -42.53 0.58
C ALA A 402 12.54 -41.98 0.23
N LYS A 403 12.76 -41.68 -1.06
CA LYS A 403 14.06 -41.28 -1.61
C LYS A 403 14.64 -40.03 -0.92
N GLU A 404 13.84 -39.13 -0.38
CA GLU A 404 14.27 -38.00 0.45
C GLU A 404 14.95 -38.44 1.75
N GLY A 405 14.39 -39.45 2.42
CA GLY A 405 15.00 -40.07 3.60
C GLY A 405 16.33 -40.71 3.26
N ILE A 406 16.42 -41.36 2.09
CA ILE A 406 17.68 -41.91 1.55
C ILE A 406 18.69 -40.79 1.28
N LEU A 407 18.28 -39.66 0.69
CA LEU A 407 19.14 -38.50 0.46
C LEU A 407 19.67 -37.93 1.78
N CYS A 408 18.80 -37.75 2.78
CA CYS A 408 19.20 -37.29 4.10
C CYS A 408 20.17 -38.26 4.77
N LYS A 409 19.90 -39.57 4.72
CA LYS A 409 20.78 -40.61 5.28
C LYS A 409 22.14 -40.61 4.60
N LYS A 410 22.20 -40.59 3.26
CA LYS A 410 23.46 -40.50 2.50
C LYS A 410 24.25 -39.25 2.88
N PHE A 411 23.57 -38.12 3.07
CA PHE A 411 24.21 -36.87 3.50
C PHE A 411 24.75 -36.96 4.93
N VAL A 412 24.02 -37.56 5.87
CA VAL A 412 24.49 -37.87 7.24
C VAL A 412 25.72 -38.77 7.20
N GLU A 413 25.70 -39.85 6.41
CA GLU A 413 26.83 -40.77 6.27
C GLU A 413 28.06 -40.07 5.66
N LYS A 414 27.86 -39.18 4.68
CA LYS A 414 28.91 -38.34 4.09
C LYS A 414 29.50 -37.39 5.14
N LEU A 415 28.65 -36.76 5.94
CA LEU A 415 29.05 -35.91 7.07
C LEU A 415 29.87 -36.68 8.10
N ALA A 416 29.42 -37.87 8.51
CA ALA A 416 30.14 -38.69 9.47
C ALA A 416 31.56 -39.06 8.98
N LYS A 417 31.72 -39.32 7.68
CA LYS A 417 33.01 -39.64 7.07
C LYS A 417 33.94 -38.43 6.88
N ASN A 418 33.39 -37.23 6.67
CA ASN A 418 34.18 -36.06 6.28
C ASN A 418 33.78 -34.75 7.00
N MET A 419 33.45 -34.85 8.30
CA MET A 419 32.87 -33.76 9.09
C MET A 419 33.70 -32.47 9.10
N LYS A 420 35.03 -32.56 8.96
CA LYS A 420 35.95 -31.40 9.01
C LYS A 420 36.01 -30.60 7.71
N ASN A 421 35.59 -31.18 6.59
CA ASN A 421 35.79 -30.60 5.26
C ASN A 421 34.49 -30.21 4.56
N ILE A 422 33.34 -30.25 5.24
CA ILE A 422 32.09 -29.88 4.60
C ILE A 422 32.04 -28.38 4.26
N SER A 423 31.68 -28.09 3.02
CA SER A 423 31.56 -26.74 2.48
C SER A 423 30.11 -26.25 2.48
N LEU A 424 29.93 -24.92 2.41
CA LEU A 424 28.59 -24.34 2.25
C LEU A 424 27.97 -24.64 0.88
N GLU A 425 28.81 -24.83 -0.15
CA GLU A 425 28.36 -25.24 -1.49
C GLU A 425 27.76 -26.64 -1.46
N GLU A 426 28.40 -27.60 -0.80
CA GLU A 426 27.85 -28.95 -0.65
C GLU A 426 26.54 -28.98 0.12
N ILE A 427 26.40 -28.15 1.16
CA ILE A 427 25.13 -28.02 1.89
C ILE A 427 24.04 -27.42 0.99
N PHE A 428 24.39 -26.40 0.18
CA PHE A 428 23.46 -25.82 -0.78
C PHE A 428 23.02 -26.84 -1.85
N GLU A 429 23.96 -27.58 -2.43
CA GLU A 429 23.68 -28.63 -3.43
C GLU A 429 22.75 -29.70 -2.86
N PHE A 430 23.00 -30.17 -1.64
CA PHE A 430 22.13 -31.12 -0.96
C PHE A 430 20.70 -30.57 -0.78
N ILE A 431 20.56 -29.30 -0.38
CA ILE A 431 19.23 -28.69 -0.20
C ILE A 431 18.51 -28.54 -1.54
N GLU A 432 19.20 -28.13 -2.60
CA GLU A 432 18.63 -28.03 -3.94
C GLU A 432 18.23 -29.39 -4.50
N GLU A 433 19.03 -30.44 -4.26
CA GLU A 433 18.70 -31.82 -4.64
C GLU A 433 17.44 -32.30 -3.89
N LEU A 434 17.38 -32.07 -2.58
CA LEU A 434 16.21 -32.42 -1.76
C LEU A 434 14.95 -31.67 -2.21
N LEU A 435 15.09 -30.38 -2.56
CA LEU A 435 14.00 -29.55 -3.10
C LEU A 435 13.51 -30.04 -4.45
N GLN A 436 14.43 -30.35 -5.35
CA GLN A 436 14.12 -30.82 -6.69
C GLN A 436 13.41 -32.16 -6.61
N HIS A 437 13.91 -33.06 -5.77
CA HIS A 437 13.30 -34.34 -5.51
C HIS A 437 11.89 -34.19 -4.94
N PHE A 438 11.72 -33.38 -3.89
CA PHE A 438 10.41 -33.14 -3.30
C PHE A 438 9.42 -32.51 -4.29
N SER A 439 9.86 -31.53 -5.09
CA SER A 439 8.99 -30.80 -6.03
C SER A 439 8.65 -31.58 -7.30
N ASN A 440 9.47 -32.55 -7.67
CA ASN A 440 9.32 -33.31 -8.92
C ASN A 440 8.82 -34.73 -8.72
N GLU A 441 9.15 -35.37 -7.60
CA GLU A 441 8.85 -36.78 -7.35
C GLU A 441 7.75 -36.94 -6.29
N SER A 442 7.96 -36.41 -5.09
CA SER A 442 7.03 -36.62 -3.97
C SER A 442 5.80 -35.73 -4.02
N PHE A 443 5.97 -34.49 -4.46
CA PHE A 443 4.89 -33.55 -4.67
C PHE A 443 4.95 -33.08 -6.12
N HIS A 444 4.42 -33.89 -7.04
CA HIS A 444 4.37 -33.56 -8.47
C HIS A 444 3.55 -32.27 -8.70
N ILE A 445 4.21 -31.11 -8.64
CA ILE A 445 3.59 -29.79 -8.83
C ILE A 445 2.88 -29.74 -10.19
N SER A 446 3.47 -30.37 -11.21
CA SER A 446 2.89 -30.47 -12.55
C SER A 446 1.58 -31.26 -12.60
N LYS A 447 1.40 -32.27 -11.74
CA LYS A 447 0.13 -33.00 -11.62
C LYS A 447 -0.90 -32.22 -10.81
N ALA A 448 -0.46 -31.48 -9.80
CA ALA A 448 -1.34 -30.67 -8.95
C ALA A 448 -1.88 -29.42 -9.67
N PHE A 449 -1.15 -28.90 -10.65
CA PHE A 449 -1.50 -27.69 -11.40
C PHE A 449 -1.36 -27.90 -12.92
N PRO A 450 -2.22 -28.74 -13.54
CA PRO A 450 -2.19 -28.90 -14.98
C PRO A 450 -2.48 -27.56 -15.67
N ASP A 451 -1.85 -27.32 -16.83
CA ASP A 451 -2.08 -26.19 -17.73
C ASP A 451 -1.79 -24.77 -17.18
N LYS A 452 -1.11 -24.66 -16.04
CA LYS A 452 -0.65 -23.37 -15.48
C LYS A 452 0.85 -23.18 -15.70
N ASP A 453 1.29 -21.94 -15.85
CA ASP A 453 2.72 -21.60 -15.73
C ASP A 453 3.18 -21.92 -14.30
N LEU A 454 3.98 -22.98 -14.19
CA LEU A 454 4.43 -23.52 -12.91
C LEU A 454 5.56 -22.70 -12.29
N THR A 455 6.12 -21.71 -13.01
CA THR A 455 7.30 -20.97 -12.57
C THR A 455 7.07 -20.27 -11.23
N GLU A 456 5.94 -19.57 -11.08
CA GLU A 456 5.59 -18.88 -9.83
C GLU A 456 5.30 -19.85 -8.68
N VAL A 457 4.60 -20.96 -8.98
CA VAL A 457 4.23 -21.99 -7.99
C VAL A 457 5.47 -22.71 -7.49
N GLN A 458 6.38 -23.07 -8.40
CA GLN A 458 7.66 -23.68 -8.07
C GLN A 458 8.51 -22.74 -7.20
N LEU A 459 8.51 -21.44 -7.48
CA LEU A 459 9.24 -20.46 -6.67
C LEU A 459 8.69 -20.38 -5.24
N LEU A 460 7.36 -20.36 -5.07
CA LEU A 460 6.70 -20.35 -3.77
C LEU A 460 6.95 -21.64 -2.98
N VAL A 461 6.77 -22.79 -3.63
CA VAL A 461 7.00 -24.10 -3.04
C VAL A 461 8.46 -24.23 -2.62
N LYS A 462 9.40 -23.77 -3.46
CA LYS A 462 10.82 -23.69 -3.12
C LYS A 462 11.06 -22.83 -1.88
N VAL A 463 10.42 -21.67 -1.75
CA VAL A 463 10.55 -20.79 -0.57
C VAL A 463 10.07 -21.48 0.72
N LEU A 464 8.92 -22.15 0.66
CA LEU A 464 8.32 -22.88 1.79
C LEU A 464 9.21 -24.05 2.21
N ILE A 465 9.58 -24.92 1.27
CA ILE A 465 10.39 -26.11 1.56
C ILE A 465 11.77 -25.70 2.08
N TYR A 466 12.41 -24.66 1.52
CA TYR A 466 13.65 -24.13 2.09
C TYR A 466 13.51 -23.75 3.57
N THR A 467 12.37 -23.16 3.94
CA THR A 467 12.10 -22.79 5.33
C THR A 467 11.95 -24.03 6.20
N CYS A 468 11.23 -25.05 5.70
CA CYS A 468 11.06 -26.31 6.38
C CYS A 468 12.39 -27.05 6.56
N ILE A 469 13.22 -27.14 5.53
CA ILE A 469 14.53 -27.80 5.58
C ILE A 469 15.42 -27.15 6.65
N PHE A 470 15.54 -25.82 6.63
CA PHE A 470 16.37 -25.11 7.61
C PHE A 470 15.82 -25.19 9.05
N ALA A 471 14.51 -25.29 9.22
CA ALA A 471 13.88 -25.33 10.54
C ALA A 471 13.85 -26.74 11.14
N TYR A 472 13.60 -27.75 10.31
CA TYR A 472 13.17 -29.08 10.76
C TYR A 472 14.11 -30.21 10.34
N VAL A 473 15.07 -30.01 9.44
CA VAL A 473 16.03 -31.07 9.06
C VAL A 473 17.31 -30.91 9.90
N PRO A 474 17.52 -31.71 10.97
CA PRO A 474 18.59 -31.47 11.94
C PRO A 474 19.97 -31.59 11.30
N VAL A 475 20.15 -32.53 10.36
CA VAL A 475 21.43 -32.73 9.66
C VAL A 475 21.91 -31.48 8.93
N VAL A 476 20.99 -30.71 8.31
CA VAL A 476 21.33 -29.45 7.62
C VAL A 476 21.78 -28.41 8.62
N ARG A 477 21.05 -28.27 9.73
CA ARG A 477 21.39 -27.34 10.81
C ARG A 477 22.75 -27.67 11.42
N ASP A 478 23.02 -28.94 11.67
CA ASP A 478 24.25 -29.40 12.30
C ASP A 478 25.45 -29.24 11.36
N ALA A 479 25.26 -29.57 10.07
CA ALA A 479 26.23 -29.29 9.01
C ALA A 479 26.55 -27.79 8.89
N LEU A 480 25.53 -26.93 8.90
CA LEU A 480 25.70 -25.47 8.86
C LEU A 480 26.47 -24.96 10.08
N ASN A 481 26.14 -25.44 11.27
CA ASN A 481 26.86 -25.06 12.49
C ASN A 481 28.33 -25.47 12.44
N LEU A 482 28.62 -26.71 12.02
CA LEU A 482 29.99 -27.18 11.84
C LEU A 482 30.75 -26.33 10.83
N CYS A 483 30.16 -26.09 9.66
CA CYS A 483 30.77 -25.31 8.59
C CYS A 483 31.01 -23.85 9.01
N LEU A 484 30.00 -23.17 9.56
CA LEU A 484 30.08 -21.75 9.93
C LEU A 484 31.00 -21.47 11.14
N ASN A 485 31.25 -22.48 11.97
CA ASN A 485 32.22 -22.37 13.07
C ASN A 485 33.67 -22.50 12.57
N ALA A 486 33.90 -23.24 11.48
CA ALA A 486 35.21 -23.36 10.85
C ALA A 486 35.61 -22.08 10.09
N ASP A 487 36.90 -21.75 10.10
CA ASP A 487 37.39 -20.53 9.42
C ASP A 487 37.23 -20.61 7.91
N ARG A 488 37.37 -21.80 7.33
CA ARG A 488 37.06 -22.07 5.92
C ARG A 488 35.61 -21.73 5.58
N GLY A 489 34.63 -22.21 6.34
CA GLY A 489 33.21 -21.93 6.07
C GLY A 489 32.85 -20.46 6.25
N LYS A 490 33.52 -19.72 7.16
CA LYS A 490 33.39 -18.26 7.25
C LYS A 490 33.92 -17.54 6.00
N GLN A 491 35.00 -18.04 5.40
CA GLN A 491 35.53 -17.49 4.14
C GLN A 491 34.60 -17.80 2.97
N GLU A 492 34.13 -19.05 2.84
CA GLU A 492 33.14 -19.46 1.83
C GLU A 492 31.86 -18.62 1.95
N TYR A 493 31.33 -18.41 3.16
CA TYR A 493 30.15 -17.56 3.37
C TYR A 493 30.34 -16.15 2.80
N LYS A 494 31.52 -15.54 3.00
CA LYS A 494 31.84 -14.21 2.45
C LYS A 494 31.92 -14.19 0.93
N GLN A 495 32.38 -15.30 0.33
CA GLN A 495 32.46 -15.45 -1.13
C GLN A 495 31.05 -15.66 -1.72
N LEU A 496 30.30 -16.63 -1.20
CA LEU A 496 28.96 -16.98 -1.66
C LEU A 496 27.95 -15.83 -1.50
N LYS A 497 28.12 -14.98 -0.49
CA LYS A 497 27.30 -13.77 -0.29
C LYS A 497 27.35 -12.80 -1.48
N LYS A 498 28.38 -12.86 -2.32
CA LYS A 498 28.52 -12.01 -3.52
C LYS A 498 27.89 -12.63 -4.78
N VAL A 499 27.52 -13.91 -4.75
CA VAL A 499 27.07 -14.65 -5.93
C VAL A 499 25.54 -14.75 -5.91
N LYS A 500 24.87 -14.20 -6.94
CA LYS A 500 23.40 -14.12 -7.02
C LYS A 500 22.69 -15.47 -6.82
N LYS A 501 23.25 -16.56 -7.38
CA LYS A 501 22.72 -17.93 -7.26
C LYS A 501 22.45 -18.35 -5.81
N TYR A 502 23.28 -17.90 -4.87
CA TYR A 502 23.20 -18.31 -3.46
C TYR A 502 22.45 -17.29 -2.59
N ALA A 503 21.91 -16.20 -3.15
CA ALA A 503 21.35 -15.08 -2.38
C ALA A 503 20.25 -15.54 -1.40
N TYR A 504 19.35 -16.42 -1.84
CA TYR A 504 18.27 -16.93 -1.00
C TYR A 504 18.78 -17.86 0.12
N PHE A 505 19.66 -18.81 -0.20
CA PHE A 505 20.33 -19.69 0.76
C PHE A 505 21.09 -18.89 1.83
N ILE A 506 21.88 -17.89 1.41
CA ILE A 506 22.61 -16.98 2.30
C ILE A 506 21.65 -16.18 3.19
N SER A 507 20.49 -15.77 2.67
CA SER A 507 19.47 -15.08 3.50
C SER A 507 18.94 -15.98 4.63
N LYS A 508 18.83 -17.29 4.40
CA LYS A 508 18.40 -18.26 5.41
C LYS A 508 19.51 -18.54 6.42
N ILE A 509 20.75 -18.66 5.97
CA ILE A 509 21.93 -18.71 6.85
C ILE A 509 21.98 -17.48 7.76
N ASP A 510 21.76 -16.27 7.23
CA ASP A 510 21.76 -15.03 8.02
C ASP A 510 20.71 -15.06 9.13
N LYS A 511 19.52 -15.58 8.83
CA LYS A 511 18.48 -15.80 9.84
C LYS A 511 18.92 -16.83 10.88
N HIS A 512 19.52 -17.94 10.45
CA HIS A 512 20.02 -18.98 11.35
C HIS A 512 21.11 -18.47 12.30
N ILE A 513 22.10 -17.73 11.79
CA ILE A 513 23.16 -17.09 12.59
C ILE A 513 22.55 -16.12 13.63
N LYS A 514 21.56 -15.30 13.23
CA LYS A 514 20.88 -14.37 14.15
C LYS A 514 20.16 -15.11 15.29
N ILE A 515 19.49 -16.22 14.98
CA ILE A 515 18.81 -17.06 15.97
C ILE A 515 19.82 -17.66 16.94
N ASN A 516 20.91 -18.27 16.43
CA ASN A 516 21.95 -18.87 17.27
C ASN A 516 22.64 -17.83 18.18
N LYS A 517 22.88 -16.61 17.68
CA LYS A 517 23.40 -15.52 18.51
C LYS A 517 22.46 -15.14 19.66
N ARG A 518 21.14 -15.07 19.39
CA ARG A 518 20.13 -14.78 20.42
C ARG A 518 20.05 -15.90 21.46
N ILE A 519 20.05 -17.16 21.03
CA ILE A 519 20.06 -18.32 21.93
C ILE A 519 21.34 -18.33 22.78
N GLY A 520 22.50 -18.11 22.17
CA GLY A 520 23.78 -18.01 22.88
C GLY A 520 23.78 -16.91 23.95
N ALA A 521 23.25 -15.72 23.63
CA ALA A 521 23.12 -14.62 24.59
C ALA A 521 22.17 -14.97 25.76
N LEU A 522 21.05 -15.64 25.49
CA LEU A 522 20.11 -16.10 26.51
C LEU A 522 20.73 -17.17 27.42
N LEU A 523 21.45 -18.14 26.85
CA LEU A 523 22.16 -19.17 27.61
C LEU A 523 23.28 -18.58 28.47
N PHE A 524 24.03 -17.61 27.94
CA PHE A 524 25.06 -16.90 28.69
C PHE A 524 24.46 -16.10 29.86
N SER A 525 23.34 -15.40 29.64
CA SER A 525 22.61 -14.69 30.69
C SER A 525 22.09 -15.63 31.79
N LYS A 526 21.53 -16.80 31.40
CA LYS A 526 21.12 -17.84 32.35
C LYS A 526 22.31 -18.40 33.14
N LYS A 527 23.43 -18.72 32.50
CA LYS A 527 24.66 -19.18 33.18
C LYS A 527 25.19 -18.14 34.17
N LYS A 528 25.16 -16.85 33.82
CA LYS A 528 25.56 -15.76 34.72
C LYS A 528 24.63 -15.62 35.93
N LYS A 529 23.31 -15.77 35.74
CA LYS A 529 22.34 -15.81 36.85
C LYS A 529 22.57 -17.02 37.76
N ILE A 530 22.75 -18.21 37.19
CA ILE A 530 23.02 -19.43 37.97
C ILE A 530 24.32 -19.30 38.76
N ARG A 531 25.41 -18.81 38.14
CA ARG A 531 26.67 -18.56 38.84
C ARG A 531 26.52 -17.55 39.96
N LYS A 532 25.78 -16.46 39.75
CA LYS A 532 25.50 -15.48 40.82
C LYS A 532 24.72 -16.12 41.99
N ILE A 533 23.79 -17.03 41.70
CA ILE A 533 23.05 -17.76 42.74
C ILE A 533 24.01 -18.65 43.52
N ILE A 534 24.86 -19.43 42.82
CA ILE A 534 25.87 -20.29 43.43
C ILE A 534 26.86 -19.49 44.28
N ASP A 535 27.33 -18.32 43.82
CA ASP A 535 28.26 -17.47 44.57
C ASP A 535 27.61 -16.77 45.78
N THR A 536 26.27 -16.75 45.86
CA THR A 536 25.51 -16.17 46.99
C THR A 536 25.20 -17.21 48.08
N PHE A 537 25.22 -18.50 47.72
CA PHE A 537 25.09 -19.63 48.65
C PHE A 537 26.47 -20.05 49.16
#